data_AF-A0A2V4BI41-F1
#
_entry.id   AF-A0A2V4BI41-F1
#
_cell.length_a   1.000
_cell.length_b   1.000
_cell.length_c   1.000
_cell.angle_alpha   90.00
_cell.angle_beta   90.00
_cell.angle_gamma   90.00
#
_symmetry.space_group_name_H-M   'P 1'
#
loop_
_entity.id
_entity.type
_entity.pdbx_description
1 polymer ?
#
loop_
_entity_poly.entity_id
_entity_poly.type
_entity_poly.pdbx_seq_one_letter_code
_entity_poly.pdbx_strand_id
1 'polypeptide(L)'
;PVLTYTVSPSLLSGDSFTGSLTRVSGENIGNYAINQGSLSAGSKYLITYVAANFTITAKPITVTATPSQTKVYGTTDPVFAYTVSPGLVGSDAFTGALTRVAGENIGTYAITQGSLSAGSNYTISYAGANFTITAKPITVTADASQTKVYGTVNPVYTYT
;
A
#
# COMPACT_ATOMS: atom_id res chain seq x y z
N PRO A 1 -5.10 -1.68 26.12
CA PRO A 1 -6.19 -2.56 26.61
C PRO A 1 -5.86 -3.01 28.03
N VAL A 2 -6.87 -3.16 28.90
CA VAL A 2 -6.67 -3.76 30.23
C VAL A 2 -6.56 -5.27 30.06
N LEU A 3 -5.51 -5.88 30.60
CA LEU A 3 -5.32 -7.33 30.57
C LEU A 3 -6.23 -7.98 31.62
N THR A 4 -7.01 -8.97 31.19
CA THR A 4 -7.93 -9.71 32.06
C THR A 4 -7.47 -11.15 32.25
N TYR A 5 -7.98 -11.81 33.29
CA TYR A 5 -7.68 -13.21 33.60
C TYR A 5 -8.94 -13.91 34.11
N THR A 6 -8.92 -15.24 34.01
CA THR A 6 -9.87 -16.13 34.67
C THR A 6 -9.13 -16.94 35.73
N VAL A 7 -9.87 -17.42 36.73
CA VAL A 7 -9.31 -18.17 37.87
C VAL A 7 -10.11 -19.47 38.06
N SER A 8 -9.41 -20.56 38.36
CA SER A 8 -10.03 -21.83 38.75
C SER A 8 -9.11 -22.60 39.70
N PRO A 9 -9.59 -23.04 40.88
CA PRO A 9 -10.87 -22.68 41.49
C PRO A 9 -10.91 -21.20 41.92
N SER A 10 -12.11 -20.65 42.19
CA SER A 10 -12.25 -19.27 42.67
C SER A 10 -11.62 -19.06 44.05
N LEU A 11 -11.26 -17.81 44.37
CA LEU A 11 -10.86 -17.44 45.73
C LEU A 11 -12.01 -17.64 46.72
N LEU A 12 -11.67 -17.84 48.00
CA LEU A 12 -12.66 -17.90 49.08
C LEU A 12 -13.34 -16.54 49.30
N SER A 13 -14.56 -16.58 49.86
CA SER A 13 -15.34 -15.37 50.14
C SER A 13 -14.58 -14.39 51.04
N GLY A 14 -14.48 -13.14 50.59
CA GLY A 14 -13.74 -12.07 51.29
C GLY A 14 -12.30 -11.89 50.84
N ASP A 15 -11.75 -12.80 50.03
CA ASP A 15 -10.42 -12.66 49.43
C ASP A 15 -10.49 -12.01 48.04
N SER A 16 -9.41 -11.32 47.65
CA SER A 16 -9.32 -10.60 46.38
C SER A 16 -7.92 -10.67 45.77
N PHE A 17 -7.86 -10.48 44.46
CA PHE A 17 -6.60 -10.27 43.77
C PHE A 17 -6.13 -8.83 43.91
N THR A 18 -4.82 -8.64 43.89
CA THR A 18 -4.13 -7.35 43.87
C THR A 18 -3.05 -7.34 42.78
N GLY A 19 -2.51 -6.16 42.47
CA GLY A 19 -1.51 -6.01 41.42
C GLY A 19 -2.08 -6.11 40.01
N SER A 20 -1.23 -6.38 39.03
CA SER A 20 -1.62 -6.41 37.62
C SER A 20 -0.78 -7.38 36.80
N LEU A 21 -1.39 -7.90 35.74
CA LEU A 21 -0.67 -8.53 34.63
C LEU A 21 0.15 -7.47 33.88
N THR A 22 1.24 -7.92 33.26
CA THR A 22 2.08 -7.10 32.37
C THR A 22 2.24 -7.80 31.03
N ARG A 23 2.77 -7.11 30.03
CA ARG A 23 3.18 -7.73 28.77
C ARG A 23 4.59 -7.30 28.38
N VAL A 24 5.25 -8.10 27.56
CA VAL A 24 6.46 -7.69 26.85
C VAL A 24 6.15 -6.44 26.01
N SER A 25 7.02 -5.44 26.07
CA SER A 25 6.85 -4.17 25.36
C SER A 25 7.03 -4.32 23.85
N GLY A 26 6.41 -3.42 23.08
CA GLY A 26 6.51 -3.36 21.63
C GLY A 26 5.15 -3.14 20.97
N GLU A 27 5.19 -2.51 19.80
CA GLU A 27 4.00 -2.03 19.08
C GLU A 27 3.93 -2.50 17.62
N ASN A 28 4.96 -3.18 17.14
CA ASN A 28 4.93 -3.80 15.82
C ASN A 28 4.01 -5.03 15.83
N ILE A 29 3.65 -5.52 14.64
CA ILE A 29 2.95 -6.81 14.55
C ILE A 29 3.77 -7.89 15.24
N GLY A 30 3.07 -8.71 16.03
CA GLY A 30 3.68 -9.85 16.67
C GLY A 30 2.87 -10.35 17.85
N ASN A 31 3.44 -11.35 18.51
CA ASN A 31 2.93 -11.89 19.75
C ASN A 31 3.82 -11.41 20.90
N TYR A 32 3.19 -10.84 21.91
CA TYR A 32 3.85 -10.33 23.10
C TYR A 32 3.38 -11.13 24.29
N ALA A 33 4.31 -11.85 24.94
CA ALA A 33 3.98 -12.64 26.11
C ALA A 33 3.32 -11.76 27.17
N ILE A 34 2.18 -12.21 27.68
CA ILE A 34 1.57 -11.70 28.91
C ILE A 34 2.28 -12.42 30.05
N ASN A 35 2.74 -11.64 31.02
CA ASN A 35 3.42 -12.11 32.20
C ASN A 35 2.53 -11.85 33.41
N GLN A 36 2.65 -12.70 34.44
CA GLN A 36 1.94 -12.53 35.71
C GLN A 36 2.11 -11.12 36.30
N GLY A 37 3.27 -10.49 36.11
CA GLY A 37 3.55 -9.16 36.64
C GLY A 37 3.50 -9.16 38.17
N SER A 38 2.76 -8.21 38.74
CA SER A 38 2.56 -8.10 40.19
C SER A 38 1.28 -8.78 40.67
N LEU A 39 0.56 -9.49 39.79
CA LEU A 39 -0.70 -10.15 40.14
C LEU A 39 -0.50 -11.14 41.29
N SER A 40 -1.24 -10.92 42.38
CA SER A 40 -1.15 -11.70 43.61
C SER A 40 -2.54 -11.96 44.21
N ALA A 41 -2.72 -13.13 44.79
CA ALA A 41 -3.88 -13.50 45.61
C ALA A 41 -3.54 -13.47 47.12
N GLY A 42 -2.38 -12.90 47.49
CA GLY A 42 -1.86 -12.92 48.86
C GLY A 42 -1.17 -14.23 49.24
N SER A 43 -0.67 -14.31 50.48
CA SER A 43 0.12 -15.45 50.96
C SER A 43 -0.68 -16.75 51.18
N LYS A 44 -2.02 -16.65 51.18
CA LYS A 44 -2.94 -17.78 51.38
C LYS A 44 -3.05 -18.69 50.14
N TYR A 45 -2.59 -18.23 48.98
CA TYR A 45 -2.77 -18.93 47.71
C TYR A 45 -1.44 -19.04 46.95
N LEU A 46 -1.19 -20.20 46.37
CA LEU A 46 -0.13 -20.38 45.36
C LEU A 46 -0.72 -20.11 43.97
N ILE A 47 -0.18 -19.12 43.26
CA ILE A 47 -0.57 -18.88 41.85
C ILE A 47 0.28 -19.76 40.95
N THR A 48 -0.37 -20.65 40.21
CA THR A 48 0.22 -21.28 39.01
C THR A 48 -0.20 -20.46 37.79
N TYR A 49 0.71 -19.63 37.29
CA TYR A 49 0.42 -18.77 36.15
C TYR A 49 0.49 -19.56 34.84
N VAL A 50 -0.59 -19.50 34.06
CA VAL A 50 -0.63 -20.04 32.70
C VAL A 50 -0.46 -18.88 31.73
N ALA A 51 0.62 -18.92 30.95
CA ALA A 51 0.96 -17.85 30.03
C ALA A 51 0.01 -17.78 28.82
N ALA A 52 -0.19 -16.56 28.32
CA ALA A 52 -0.88 -16.27 27.07
C ALA A 52 -0.13 -15.15 26.33
N ASN A 53 -0.51 -14.89 25.07
CA ASN A 53 0.07 -13.83 24.28
C ASN A 53 -0.96 -12.73 23.99
N PHE A 54 -0.49 -11.49 24.01
CA PHE A 54 -1.16 -10.34 23.42
C PHE A 54 -0.70 -10.21 21.97
N THR A 55 -1.62 -10.33 21.01
CA THR A 55 -1.30 -10.26 19.58
C THR A 55 -1.60 -8.89 19.02
N ILE A 56 -0.61 -8.28 18.36
CA ILE A 56 -0.80 -7.10 17.52
C ILE A 56 -0.89 -7.58 16.06
N THR A 57 -2.01 -7.29 15.40
CA THR A 57 -2.27 -7.67 14.00
C THR A 57 -2.01 -6.51 13.05
N ALA A 58 -1.84 -6.83 11.76
CA ALA A 58 -1.64 -5.82 10.73
C ALA A 58 -2.82 -4.85 10.65
N LYS A 59 -2.50 -3.57 10.41
CA LYS A 59 -3.50 -2.57 10.08
C LYS A 59 -3.90 -2.73 8.61
N PRO A 60 -5.17 -3.02 8.28
CA PRO A 60 -5.61 -3.05 6.90
C PRO A 60 -5.63 -1.62 6.32
N ILE A 61 -5.09 -1.46 5.12
CA ILE A 61 -5.15 -0.22 4.33
C ILE A 61 -5.50 -0.53 2.90
N THR A 62 -6.16 0.41 2.23
CA THR A 62 -6.42 0.35 0.79
C THR A 62 -5.53 1.36 0.08
N VAL A 63 -4.79 0.91 -0.93
CA VAL A 63 -4.07 1.78 -1.86
C VAL A 63 -4.81 1.79 -3.19
N THR A 64 -5.21 2.97 -3.65
CA THR A 64 -5.96 3.15 -4.89
C THR A 64 -5.13 3.94 -5.88
N ALA A 65 -4.78 3.34 -7.02
CA ALA A 65 -4.09 4.06 -8.08
C ALA A 65 -4.97 5.18 -8.64
N THR A 66 -4.39 6.36 -8.86
CA THR A 66 -5.14 7.49 -9.42
C THR A 66 -5.55 7.14 -10.87
N PRO A 67 -6.82 7.32 -11.25
CA PRO A 67 -7.28 7.03 -12.61
C PRO A 67 -6.77 8.04 -13.63
N SER A 68 -6.89 7.69 -14.92
CA SER A 68 -6.64 8.57 -16.06
C SER A 68 -5.23 9.13 -16.17
N GLN A 69 -4.24 8.43 -15.61
CA GLN A 69 -2.83 8.76 -15.80
C GLN A 69 -2.41 8.42 -17.24
N THR A 70 -1.57 9.26 -17.83
CA THR A 70 -1.24 9.16 -19.27
C THR A 70 0.18 9.58 -19.58
N LYS A 71 0.69 9.13 -20.73
CA LYS A 71 1.87 9.71 -21.39
C LYS A 71 1.69 9.75 -22.90
N VAL A 72 2.54 10.53 -23.57
CA VAL A 72 2.61 10.54 -25.03
C VAL A 72 3.58 9.45 -25.50
N TYR A 73 3.28 8.81 -26.62
CA TYR A 73 4.17 7.80 -27.22
C TYR A 73 5.60 8.33 -27.39
N GLY A 74 6.57 7.52 -26.94
CA GLY A 74 7.99 7.86 -26.96
C GLY A 74 8.46 8.73 -25.78
N THR A 75 7.61 9.06 -24.81
CA THR A 75 8.06 9.67 -23.55
C THR A 75 8.23 8.63 -22.45
N THR A 76 9.00 8.98 -21.41
CA THR A 76 9.16 8.15 -20.22
C THR A 76 7.86 8.08 -19.43
N ASP A 77 7.71 7.01 -18.63
CA ASP A 77 6.61 6.90 -17.68
C ASP A 77 6.73 7.97 -16.58
N PRO A 78 5.60 8.54 -16.10
CA PRO A 78 5.60 9.35 -14.89
C PRO A 78 5.73 8.44 -13.65
N VAL A 79 5.95 9.07 -12.49
CA VAL A 79 5.70 8.39 -11.22
C VAL A 79 4.18 8.22 -11.07
N PHE A 80 3.71 6.99 -10.93
CA PHE A 80 2.28 6.73 -10.82
C PHE A 80 1.73 7.19 -9.46
N ALA A 81 0.76 8.09 -9.51
CA ALA A 81 0.08 8.62 -8.34
C ALA A 81 -0.94 7.61 -7.77
N TYR A 82 -1.18 7.69 -6.47
CA TYR A 82 -2.16 6.90 -5.75
C TYR A 82 -2.65 7.61 -4.48
N THR A 83 -3.75 7.13 -3.92
CA THR A 83 -4.27 7.53 -2.61
C THR A 83 -4.30 6.34 -1.66
N VAL A 84 -4.36 6.62 -0.35
CA VAL A 84 -4.40 5.60 0.69
C VAL A 84 -5.53 5.87 1.68
N SER A 85 -6.25 4.83 2.10
CA SER A 85 -7.27 4.93 3.16
C SER A 85 -7.43 3.61 3.94
N PRO A 86 -7.42 3.65 5.29
CA PRO A 86 -6.99 4.77 6.13
C PRO A 86 -5.49 5.05 5.96
N GLY A 87 -5.03 6.23 6.38
CA GLY A 87 -3.62 6.61 6.29
C GLY A 87 -2.68 5.77 7.17
N LEU A 88 -1.38 5.85 6.87
CA LEU A 88 -0.32 5.27 7.70
C LEU A 88 -0.29 5.94 9.08
N VAL A 89 0.27 5.24 10.07
CA VAL A 89 0.34 5.69 11.46
C VAL A 89 1.65 6.44 11.70
N GLY A 90 1.57 7.61 12.33
CA GLY A 90 2.75 8.36 12.78
C GLY A 90 3.70 8.71 11.63
N SER A 91 4.95 8.27 11.75
CA SER A 91 6.02 8.50 10.78
C SER A 91 6.22 7.35 9.78
N ASP A 92 5.33 6.37 9.76
CA ASP A 92 5.41 5.26 8.80
C ASP A 92 5.28 5.80 7.38
N ALA A 93 6.05 5.23 6.46
CA ALA A 93 6.13 5.67 5.08
C ALA A 93 6.06 4.50 4.10
N PHE A 94 5.55 4.77 2.91
CA PHE A 94 5.63 3.81 1.81
C PHE A 94 7.06 3.70 1.28
N THR A 95 7.39 2.52 0.79
CA THR A 95 8.60 2.22 0.03
C THR A 95 8.22 1.56 -1.30
N GLY A 96 9.17 1.54 -2.24
CA GLY A 96 8.90 1.05 -3.60
C GLY A 96 7.98 1.98 -4.39
N ALA A 97 7.38 1.46 -5.45
CA ALA A 97 6.51 2.24 -6.32
C ALA A 97 5.46 1.35 -6.99
N LEU A 98 4.36 1.98 -7.40
CA LEU A 98 3.45 1.39 -8.38
C LEU A 98 4.19 1.20 -9.70
N THR A 99 3.74 0.22 -10.48
CA THR A 99 4.24 -0.03 -11.83
C THR A 99 3.05 -0.23 -12.77
N ARG A 100 3.28 -0.49 -14.05
CA ARG A 100 2.22 -0.89 -14.98
C ARG A 100 2.64 -2.12 -15.77
N VAL A 101 1.66 -2.75 -16.41
CA VAL A 101 1.92 -3.80 -17.40
C VAL A 101 2.82 -3.24 -18.51
N ALA A 102 3.79 -4.05 -18.93
CA ALA A 102 4.77 -3.69 -19.94
C ALA A 102 4.16 -3.44 -21.33
N GLY A 103 4.80 -2.55 -22.09
CA GLY A 103 4.43 -2.21 -23.47
C GLY A 103 4.51 -0.70 -23.71
N GLU A 104 4.90 -0.31 -24.92
CA GLU A 104 5.18 1.10 -25.23
C GLU A 104 4.33 1.66 -26.36
N ASN A 105 3.56 0.82 -27.05
CA ASN A 105 2.64 1.26 -28.10
C ASN A 105 1.45 2.00 -27.51
N ILE A 106 0.76 2.77 -28.35
CA ILE A 106 -0.51 3.41 -27.96
C ILE A 106 -1.49 2.35 -27.43
N GLY A 107 -2.20 2.68 -26.37
CA GLY A 107 -3.11 1.73 -25.72
C GLY A 107 -3.25 1.96 -24.23
N THR A 108 -3.89 1.00 -23.58
CA THR A 108 -4.18 1.04 -22.15
C THR A 108 -3.47 -0.09 -21.42
N TYR A 109 -2.84 0.23 -20.31
CA TYR A 109 -2.01 -0.66 -19.50
C TYR A 109 -2.46 -0.55 -18.04
N ALA A 110 -2.76 -1.68 -17.40
CA ALA A 110 -3.15 -1.66 -15.99
C ALA A 110 -1.96 -1.21 -15.12
N ILE A 111 -2.21 -0.26 -14.21
CA ILE A 111 -1.34 0.08 -13.10
C ILE A 111 -1.50 -1.01 -12.04
N THR A 112 -0.38 -1.55 -11.60
CA THR A 112 -0.28 -2.62 -10.61
C THR A 112 0.45 -2.12 -9.38
N GLN A 113 0.28 -2.82 -8.24
CA GLN A 113 0.95 -2.47 -7.00
C GLN A 113 2.48 -2.38 -7.14
N GLY A 114 3.07 -3.16 -8.05
CA GLY A 114 4.51 -3.19 -8.23
C GLY A 114 5.23 -3.57 -6.94
N SER A 115 6.24 -2.78 -6.57
CA SER A 115 7.00 -2.96 -5.32
C SER A 115 6.47 -2.13 -4.15
N LEU A 116 5.34 -1.43 -4.33
CA LEU A 116 4.81 -0.54 -3.31
C LEU A 116 4.45 -1.32 -2.03
N SER A 117 5.05 -0.91 -0.92
CA SER A 117 4.90 -1.54 0.39
C SER A 117 4.78 -0.49 1.50
N ALA A 118 3.95 -0.75 2.50
CA ALA A 118 3.84 0.03 3.72
C ALA A 118 4.61 -0.62 4.90
N GLY A 119 5.41 -1.65 4.62
CA GLY A 119 6.08 -2.46 5.64
C GLY A 119 5.17 -3.55 6.22
N SER A 120 5.72 -4.37 7.11
CA SER A 120 5.03 -5.55 7.65
C SER A 120 3.84 -5.20 8.52
N ASN A 121 3.82 -4.01 9.14
CA ASN A 121 2.76 -3.57 10.06
C ASN A 121 1.40 -3.35 9.38
N TYR A 122 1.33 -3.46 8.05
CA TYR A 122 0.16 -3.15 7.26
C TYR A 122 -0.17 -4.29 6.31
N THR A 123 -1.46 -4.53 6.11
CA THR A 123 -1.96 -5.37 5.01
C THR A 123 -2.53 -4.45 3.95
N ILE A 124 -1.90 -4.43 2.76
CA ILE A 124 -2.36 -3.61 1.63
C ILE A 124 -3.43 -4.38 0.84
N SER A 125 -4.61 -3.79 0.71
CA SER A 125 -5.57 -4.08 -0.34
C SER A 125 -5.33 -3.11 -1.50
N TYR A 126 -4.98 -3.61 -2.67
CA TYR A 126 -4.67 -2.76 -3.82
C TYR A 126 -5.85 -2.65 -4.79
N ALA A 127 -6.27 -1.43 -5.07
CA ALA A 127 -7.25 -1.09 -6.10
C ALA A 127 -6.52 -0.44 -7.30
N GLY A 128 -6.41 -1.18 -8.40
CA GLY A 128 -5.74 -0.74 -9.61
C GLY A 128 -6.51 0.30 -10.41
N ALA A 129 -5.81 0.92 -11.35
CA ALA A 129 -6.38 1.83 -12.35
C ALA A 129 -5.65 1.63 -13.69
N ASN A 130 -6.10 2.31 -14.74
CA ASN A 130 -5.51 2.21 -16.07
C ASN A 130 -4.59 3.41 -16.36
N PHE A 131 -3.45 3.12 -17.00
CA PHE A 131 -2.54 4.08 -17.61
C PHE A 131 -2.67 4.04 -19.13
N THR A 132 -2.73 5.21 -19.77
CA THR A 132 -2.91 5.30 -21.22
C THR A 132 -1.67 5.88 -21.89
N ILE A 133 -1.22 5.27 -22.99
CA ILE A 133 -0.23 5.85 -23.89
C ILE A 133 -0.98 6.44 -25.08
N THR A 134 -0.90 7.76 -25.26
CA THR A 134 -1.54 8.50 -26.36
C THR A 134 -0.61 8.68 -27.55
N ALA A 135 -1.17 8.88 -28.73
CA ALA A 135 -0.39 9.12 -29.94
C ALA A 135 0.48 10.39 -29.82
N LYS A 136 1.70 10.32 -30.35
CA LYS A 136 2.53 11.51 -30.52
C LYS A 136 2.00 12.32 -31.72
N PRO A 137 1.59 13.57 -31.54
CA PRO A 137 1.14 14.38 -32.66
C PRO A 137 2.33 14.64 -33.60
N ILE A 138 2.10 14.44 -34.90
CA ILE A 138 3.03 14.76 -35.99
C ILE A 138 2.26 15.62 -36.99
N THR A 139 2.88 16.71 -37.41
CA THR A 139 2.37 17.57 -38.49
C THR A 139 3.22 17.33 -39.72
N VAL A 140 2.57 17.04 -40.85
CA VAL A 140 3.22 16.96 -42.16
C VAL A 140 2.81 18.18 -42.95
N THR A 141 3.78 18.92 -43.48
CA THR A 141 3.54 20.13 -44.27
C THR A 141 3.89 19.86 -45.72
N ALA A 142 2.93 20.02 -46.63
CA ALA A 142 3.21 19.95 -48.06
C ALA A 142 4.12 21.11 -48.47
N ASP A 143 5.13 20.85 -49.31
CA ASP A 143 5.98 21.92 -49.84
C ASP A 143 5.15 22.88 -50.69
N ALA A 144 5.15 24.16 -50.33
CA ALA A 144 4.34 25.18 -50.97
C ALA A 144 4.88 25.60 -52.35
N SER A 145 6.12 25.25 -52.70
CA SER A 145 6.77 25.69 -53.95
C SER A 145 6.50 24.78 -55.15
N GLN A 146 5.61 23.80 -54.98
CA GLN A 146 5.31 22.79 -56.00
C GLN A 146 4.40 23.37 -57.08
N THR A 147 4.91 23.49 -58.30
CA THR A 147 4.19 24.05 -59.46
C THR A 147 4.42 23.21 -60.71
N LYS A 148 3.57 23.39 -61.73
CA LYS A 148 3.80 22.86 -63.08
C LYS A 148 3.34 23.86 -64.14
N VAL A 149 3.84 23.69 -65.35
CA VAL A 149 3.32 24.42 -66.52
C VAL A 149 2.16 23.63 -67.13
N TYR A 150 1.16 24.33 -67.69
CA TYR A 150 0.04 23.67 -68.36
C TYR A 150 0.53 22.77 -69.50
N GLY A 151 0.02 21.53 -69.53
CA GLY A 151 0.42 20.51 -70.51
C GLY A 151 1.67 19.71 -70.14
N THR A 152 2.37 20.02 -69.05
CA THR A 152 3.49 19.21 -68.57
C THR A 152 3.04 18.14 -67.56
N VAL A 153 3.90 17.13 -67.39
CA VAL A 153 3.76 16.14 -66.32
C VAL A 153 3.79 16.81 -64.94
N ASN A 154 3.20 16.17 -63.94
CA ASN A 154 3.22 16.66 -62.57
C ASN A 154 4.64 16.55 -61.99
N PRO A 155 5.06 17.47 -61.10
CA PRO A 155 6.28 17.31 -60.33
C PRO A 155 6.14 16.14 -59.34
N VAL A 156 7.26 15.68 -58.78
CA VAL A 156 7.23 14.77 -57.63
C VAL A 156 6.72 15.53 -56.42
N TYR A 157 5.74 14.97 -55.70
CA TYR A 157 5.17 15.64 -54.55
C TYR A 157 6.07 15.52 -53.31
N THR A 158 6.42 16.65 -52.70
CA THR A 158 7.32 16.73 -51.53
C THR A 158 6.60 17.27 -50.28
N TYR A 159 7.12 16.93 -49.11
CA TYR A 159 6.63 17.35 -47.80
C TYR A 159 7.79 17.41 -46.79
N THR A 160 7.56 18.11 -45.68
CA THR A 160 8.45 18.14 -44.50
C THR A 160 7.70 17.87 -43.20
#